data_AF-A0A8T2VF08-F1
#
_entry.id   AF-A0A8T2VF08-F1
#
_cell.length_a   1.000
_cell.length_b   1.000
_cell.length_c   1.000
_cell.angle_alpha   90.00
_cell.angle_beta   90.00
_cell.angle_gamma   90.00
#
_symmetry.space_group_name_H-M   'P 1'
#
loop_
_entity.id
_entity.type
_entity.pdbx_description
1 polymer ?
#
loop_
_entity_poly.entity_id
_entity_poly.type
_entity_poly.pdbx_seq_one_letter_code
_entity_poly.pdbx_strand_id
1 'polypeptide(L)' 'MDIQMPEMDGFEATRNIRKLEEIAKESGKIWHVPILAMPADVIQATYDECVRCKMDGYVSKPFEEEQLYKAMSQVLSRT' A
#
# COMPACT_ATOMS: atom_id res chain seq x y z
N MET A 1 -4.92 1.49 -2.48
CA MET A 1 -5.20 2.05 -1.15
C MET A 1 -5.20 3.55 -1.26
N ASP A 2 -6.35 4.18 -1.06
CA ASP A 2 -6.42 5.64 -0.96
C ASP A 2 -5.72 6.08 0.33
N ILE A 3 -4.94 7.15 0.26
CA ILE A 3 -4.29 7.70 1.46
C ILE A 3 -5.28 8.54 2.26
N GLN A 4 -6.12 9.31 1.58
CA GLN A 4 -7.08 10.21 2.20
C GLN A 4 -8.43 9.48 2.29
N MET A 5 -8.78 8.99 3.47
CA MET A 5 -10.03 8.28 3.74
C MET A 5 -10.69 8.86 5.00
N PRO A 6 -12.03 8.83 5.11
CA PRO A 6 -12.71 9.20 6.34
C PRO A 6 -12.39 8.20 7.46
N GLU A 7 -12.41 8.68 8.72
CA GLU A 7 -12.19 7.92 9.97
C GLU A 7 -10.78 7.35 10.17
N MET A 8 -10.22 6.65 9.18
CA MET A 8 -8.89 6.02 9.23
C MET A 8 -8.17 6.25 7.91
N ASP A 9 -6.96 6.81 7.95
CA ASP A 9 -6.17 7.06 6.74
C ASP A 9 -5.55 5.77 6.15
N GLY A 10 -5.10 5.85 4.90
CA GLY A 10 -4.51 4.70 4.20
C GLY A 10 -3.22 4.19 4.83
N PHE A 11 -2.48 5.04 5.55
CA PHE A 11 -1.26 4.64 6.23
C PHE A 11 -1.57 3.82 7.48
N GLU A 12 -2.56 4.23 8.27
CA GLU A 12 -3.05 3.50 9.42
C GLU A 12 -3.70 2.18 9.01
N ALA A 13 -4.54 2.20 7.98
CA ALA A 13 -5.12 0.98 7.42
C ALA A 13 -4.03 -0.01 7.01
N THR A 14 -2.97 0.47 6.35
CA THR A 14 -1.82 -0.37 5.96
C THR A 14 -1.09 -0.93 7.16
N ARG A 15 -0.79 -0.10 8.18
CA ARG A 15 -0.17 -0.59 9.43
C ARG A 15 -0.99 -1.70 10.08
N ASN A 16 -2.33 -1.57 10.08
CA ASN A 16 -3.21 -2.58 10.64
C ASN A 16 -3.18 -3.88 9.83
N ILE A 17 -3.15 -3.81 8.49
CA ILE A 17 -2.98 -5.00 7.63
C ILE A 17 -1.64 -5.69 7.93
N ARG A 18 -0.53 -4.94 8.04
CA ARG A 18 0.78 -5.53 8.36
C ARG A 18 0.83 -6.19 9.74
N LYS A 19 0.16 -5.63 10.74
CA LYS A 19 0.01 -6.29 12.05
C LYS A 19 -0.73 -7.63 11.94
N LEU A 20 -1.79 -7.69 11.13
CA LEU A 20 -2.52 -8.94 10.90
C LEU A 20 -1.65 -9.99 10.18
N GLU A 21 -0.79 -9.58 9.25
CA GLU A 21 0.20 -10.46 8.63
C GLU A 21 1.20 -11.01 9.65
N GLU A 22 1.70 -10.17 10.57
CA GLU A 22 2.60 -10.58 11.64
C GLU A 22 1.94 -11.61 12.58
N ILE A 23 0.71 -11.35 13.02
CA ILE A 23 -0.07 -12.30 13.85
C ILE A 23 -0.30 -13.62 13.11
N ALA A 24 -0.63 -13.56 11.82
CA ALA A 24 -0.82 -14.77 11.03
C ALA A 24 0.47 -15.58 10.90
N LYS A 25 1.61 -14.89 10.73
CA LYS A 25 2.93 -15.52 10.68
C LYS A 25 3.25 -16.27 11.97
N GLU A 26 2.90 -15.71 13.13
CA GLU A 26 3.02 -16.40 14.43
C GLU A 26 2.17 -17.67 14.50
N SER A 27 1.01 -17.69 13.85
CA SER A 27 0.14 -18.88 13.73
C SER A 27 0.59 -19.90 12.66
N GLY A 28 1.75 -19.70 12.03
CA GLY A 28 2.28 -20.57 10.98
C GLY A 28 1.69 -20.34 9.59
N LYS A 29 0.86 -19.30 9.41
CA LYS A 29 0.30 -18.90 8.12
C LYS A 29 1.11 -17.74 7.56
N ILE A 30 1.82 -17.94 6.45
CA ILE A 30 2.57 -16.89 5.79
C ILE A 30 1.77 -16.42 4.57
N TRP A 31 1.31 -15.18 4.61
CA TRP A 31 0.69 -14.50 3.48
C TRP A 31 1.04 -13.02 3.56
N HIS A 32 1.06 -12.39 2.40
CA HIS A 32 1.35 -10.98 2.25
C HIS A 32 0.31 -10.39 1.30
N VAL A 33 -0.35 -9.31 1.73
CA VAL A 33 -1.33 -8.58 0.93
C VAL A 33 -0.59 -7.48 0.19
N PRO A 34 -0.59 -7.49 -1.15
CA PRO A 34 0.07 -6.44 -1.91
C PRO A 34 -0.76 -5.14 -1.82
N ILE A 35 -0.16 -4.05 -1.36
CA ILE A 35 -0.81 -2.76 -1.14
C ILE A 35 -0.17 -1.71 -2.05
N LEU A 36 -0.95 -1.28 -3.06
CA LEU A 36 -0.60 -0.18 -3.95
C LEU A 36 -1.20 1.13 -3.44
N ALA A 37 -0.38 2.10 -3.04
CA ALA A 37 -0.81 3.41 -2.55
C ALA A 37 -1.37 4.29 -3.67
N MET A 38 -2.37 5.12 -3.37
CA MET A 38 -3.00 6.04 -4.33
C MET A 38 -3.10 7.46 -3.75
N PRO A 39 -1.97 8.17 -3.55
CA PRO A 39 -2.00 9.53 -3.04
C PRO A 39 -2.56 10.51 -4.07
N ALA A 40 -3.21 11.58 -3.61
CA ALA A 40 -3.59 12.71 -4.47
C ALA A 40 -2.37 13.56 -4.85
N ASP A 41 -1.46 13.78 -3.90
CA ASP A 41 -0.21 14.50 -4.13
C ASP A 41 0.99 13.66 -3.66
N VAL A 42 2.01 13.58 -4.51
CA VAL A 42 3.28 12.94 -4.17
C VAL A 42 4.26 14.01 -3.72
N ILE A 43 4.28 14.25 -2.41
CA ILE A 43 5.35 14.98 -1.74
C ILE A 43 6.30 14.00 -1.04
N GLN A 44 7.52 14.45 -0.73
CA GLN A 44 8.52 13.60 -0.06
C GLN A 44 7.97 12.94 1.21
N ALA A 45 7.22 13.69 2.02
CA ALA A 45 6.63 13.17 3.25
C ALA A 45 5.64 12.02 3.00
N THR A 46 4.82 12.09 1.94
CA THR A 46 3.89 11.04 1.53
C THR A 46 4.67 9.79 1.11
N TYR A 47 5.71 9.96 0.29
CA TYR A 47 6.55 8.86 -0.15
C TYR A 47 7.24 8.17 1.03
N ASP A 48 7.85 8.95 1.93
CA ASP A 48 8.53 8.41 3.10
C ASP A 48 7.55 7.65 4.01
N GLU A 49 6.32 8.13 4.18
CA GLU A 49 5.30 7.44 4.97
C GLU A 49 4.84 6.14 4.30
N CYS A 50 4.62 6.11 2.98
CA CYS A 50 4.32 4.90 2.23
C CYS A 50 5.39 3.81 2.44
N VAL A 51 6.66 4.22 2.42
CA VAL A 51 7.79 3.30 2.66
C VAL A 51 7.81 2.85 4.12
N ARG A 52 7.62 3.76 5.08
CA ARG A 52 7.58 3.43 6.52
C ARG A 52 6.50 2.43 6.88
N CYS A 53 5.30 2.57 6.32
CA CYS A 53 4.20 1.63 6.57
C CYS A 53 4.29 0.34 5.73
N LYS A 54 5.35 0.20 4.92
CA LYS A 54 5.62 -0.96 4.06
C LYS A 54 4.52 -1.19 3.01
N MET A 55 4.12 -0.13 2.30
CA MET A 55 3.35 -0.27 1.05
C MET A 55 4.28 -0.77 -0.06
N ASP A 56 3.73 -1.55 -1.00
CA ASP A 56 4.52 -2.29 -2.01
C ASP A 56 4.77 -1.49 -3.29
N GLY A 57 3.97 -0.45 -3.49
CA GLY A 57 4.11 0.51 -4.58
C GLY A 57 3.15 1.68 -4.41
N TYR A 58 3.14 2.58 -5.39
CA TYR A 58 2.18 3.67 -5.46
C TYR A 58 1.82 4.05 -6.90
N VAL A 59 0.68 4.71 -7.07
CA VAL A 59 0.22 5.36 -8.30
C VAL A 59 -0.52 6.64 -7.94
N SER A 60 -0.03 7.81 -8.36
CA SER A 60 -0.59 9.11 -7.96
C SER A 60 -1.88 9.43 -8.71
N LYS A 61 -2.90 9.95 -8.03
CA LYS A 61 -4.12 10.46 -8.65
C LYS A 61 -3.90 11.90 -9.16
N PRO A 62 -4.48 12.30 -10.31
CA PRO A 62 -5.13 11.44 -11.30
C PRO A 62 -4.09 10.57 -12.04
N PHE A 63 -4.47 9.34 -12.41
CA PHE A 63 -3.64 8.42 -13.20
C PHE A 63 -4.41 7.90 -14.40
N GLU A 64 -3.66 7.47 -15.42
CA GLU A 64 -4.18 6.76 -16.59
C GLU A 64 -4.27 5.25 -16.32
N GLU A 65 -5.13 4.54 -17.05
CA GLU A 65 -5.29 3.08 -16.90
C GLU A 65 -3.97 2.33 -17.05
N GLU A 66 -3.13 2.70 -18.04
CA GLU A 66 -1.83 2.07 -18.27
C GLU A 66 -0.90 2.19 -17.07
N GLN A 67 -0.92 3.36 -16.39
CA GLN A 67 -0.10 3.59 -15.19
C GLN A 67 -0.54 2.69 -14.04
N LEU A 68 -1.85 2.54 -13.85
CA LEU A 68 -2.42 1.65 -12.84
C LEU A 68 -2.06 0.19 -13.14
N TYR A 69 -2.28 -0.28 -14.36
CA TYR A 69 -1.96 -1.67 -14.75
C TYR A 69 -0.48 -1.99 -14.58
N LYS A 70 0.40 -1.07 -14.97
CA LYS A 70 1.86 -1.21 -14.79
C LYS A 70 2.22 -1.32 -13.31
N ALA A 71 1.68 -0.44 -12.47
CA ALA A 71 1.95 -0.45 -11.04
C ALA A 71 1.42 -1.72 -10.35
N MET A 72 0.20 -2.16 -10.71
CA MET A 72 -0.37 -3.41 -10.24
C MET A 72 0.47 -4.62 -10.63
N SER A 73 0.90 -4.70 -11.90
CA SER A 73 1.76 -5.78 -12.38
C SER A 73 3.07 -5.86 -11.60
N GLN A 74 3.70 -4.71 -11.33
CA GLN A 74 4.93 -4.64 -10.54
C GLN A 74 4.73 -5.16 -9.11
N VAL A 75 3.65 -4.74 -8.45
CA VAL A 75 3.36 -5.14 -7.07
C VAL A 75 2.99 -6.63 -6.97
N LEU A 76 2.16 -7.13 -7.88
CA LEU A 76 1.73 -8.54 -7.88
C LEU A 76 2.86 -9.51 -8.27
N SER A 77 3.82 -9.09 -9.11
CA SER A 77 4.96 -9.93 -9.50
C SER A 77 5.95 -10.24 -8.36
N ARG A 78 5.85 -9.54 -7.23
CA ARG A 78 6.75 -9.66 -6.08
C ARG A 78 6.23 -10.58 -4.97
N THR A 79 5.03 -11.13 -5.13
CA THR A 79 4.32 -11.97 -4.15
C THR A 79 4.40 -13.43 -4.55
#